data_AF-A0A2E3EWW0-F1
#
_entry.id   AF-A0A2E3EWW0-F1
#
_cell.length_a   1.000
_cell.length_b   1.000
_cell.length_c   1.000
_cell.angle_alpha   90.00
_cell.angle_beta   90.00
_cell.angle_gamma   90.00
#
_symmetry.space_group_name_H-M   'P 1'
#
loop_
_entity.id
_entity.type
_entity.pdbx_description
1 polymer ?
#
loop_
_entity_poly.entity_id
_entity_poly.type
_entity_poly.pdbx_seq_one_letter_code
_entity_poly.pdbx_strand_id
1 'polypeptide(L)'
;MAPQAVDAYHYAVFGVYIVSLDEAAPHDVWAIDTGHPHLYLDDQTGEVLMATIPGQGTPGDVFLQVQFPLHSGRIGGLAGRILIAVAGVALAVVSVTGVVIWWRKRRARRQVAARETAAARKGPASARV
;
A
#
# COMPACT_ATOMS: atom_id res chain seq x y z
N MET A 1 -5.24 33.39 15.25
CA MET A 1 -4.68 33.59 13.89
C MET A 1 -5.54 32.78 12.95
N ALA A 2 -6.03 33.36 11.85
CA ALA A 2 -6.86 32.61 10.89
C ALA A 2 -5.97 31.57 10.16
N PRO A 3 -6.46 30.34 9.89
CA PRO A 3 -5.71 29.37 9.11
C PRO A 3 -5.44 29.93 7.71
N GLN A 4 -4.20 29.78 7.25
CA GLN A 4 -3.72 30.26 5.96
C GLN A 4 -3.58 29.09 4.98
N ALA A 5 -3.88 29.30 3.70
CA ALA A 5 -3.67 28.26 2.70
C ALA A 5 -2.17 28.03 2.49
N VAL A 6 -1.72 26.78 2.60
CA VAL A 6 -0.33 26.38 2.36
C VAL A 6 -0.14 25.83 0.96
N ASP A 7 -1.16 25.16 0.41
CA ASP A 7 -1.12 24.64 -0.95
C ASP A 7 -2.53 24.49 -1.52
N ALA A 8 -2.64 24.45 -2.85
CA ALA A 8 -3.90 24.24 -3.56
C ALA A 8 -3.69 23.42 -4.83
N TYR A 9 -4.48 22.36 -4.97
CA TYR A 9 -4.42 21.44 -6.11
C TYR A 9 -5.75 21.45 -6.86
N HIS A 10 -5.69 21.42 -8.19
CA HIS A 10 -6.86 21.29 -9.04
C HIS A 10 -6.98 19.86 -9.57
N TYR A 11 -8.07 19.17 -9.20
CA TYR A 11 -8.43 17.86 -9.72
C TYR A 11 -9.53 17.99 -10.79
N ALA A 12 -9.11 18.40 -11.99
CA ALA A 12 -10.01 18.64 -13.12
C ALA A 12 -10.88 17.44 -13.51
N VAL A 13 -10.40 16.21 -13.27
CA VAL A 13 -11.17 14.98 -13.55
C VAL A 13 -12.42 14.85 -12.68
N PHE A 14 -12.43 15.46 -11.49
CA PHE A 14 -13.54 15.42 -10.54
C PHE A 14 -14.24 16.78 -10.40
N GLY A 15 -13.73 17.84 -11.03
CA GLY A 15 -14.27 19.19 -10.91
C GLY A 15 -14.06 19.80 -9.53
N VAL A 16 -12.93 19.52 -8.86
CA VAL A 16 -12.70 19.93 -7.47
C VAL A 16 -11.34 20.60 -7.28
N TYR A 17 -11.31 21.72 -6.56
CA TYR A 17 -10.11 22.29 -5.94
C TYR A 17 -9.95 21.75 -4.52
N ILE A 18 -8.74 21.28 -4.21
CA ILE A 18 -8.37 20.84 -2.86
C ILE A 18 -7.39 21.86 -2.30
N VAL A 19 -7.79 22.59 -1.26
CA VAL A 19 -6.96 23.60 -0.59
C VAL A 19 -6.50 23.04 0.74
N SER A 20 -5.18 22.97 0.93
CA SER A 20 -4.55 22.55 2.17
C SER A 20 -4.32 23.78 3.05
N LEU A 21 -4.72 23.70 4.31
CA LEU A 21 -4.60 24.79 5.27
C LEU A 21 -3.48 24.53 6.27
N ASP A 22 -2.82 25.58 6.70
CA ASP A 22 -1.82 25.51 7.76
C ASP A 22 -2.49 25.08 9.08
N GLU A 23 -1.81 24.20 9.81
CA GLU A 23 -2.34 23.63 11.04
C GLU A 23 -2.10 24.63 12.18
N ALA A 24 -3.16 25.10 12.83
CA ALA A 24 -3.06 26.13 13.87
C ALA A 24 -2.49 25.60 15.22
N ALA A 25 -2.26 24.29 15.35
CA ALA A 25 -1.84 23.66 16.59
C ALA A 25 -0.34 23.32 16.56
N PRO A 26 0.41 23.61 17.65
CA PRO A 26 1.82 23.24 17.73
C PRO A 26 1.96 21.72 17.63
N HIS A 27 2.85 21.26 16.75
CA HIS A 27 3.25 19.87 16.67
C HIS A 27 3.86 19.47 18.02
N ASP A 28 3.10 18.83 18.91
CA ASP A 28 3.71 18.11 20.00
C ASP A 28 4.52 16.96 19.39
N VAL A 29 5.66 16.62 19.99
CA VAL A 29 6.55 15.56 19.47
C VAL A 29 5.90 14.18 19.42
N TRP A 30 4.67 14.07 19.95
CA TRP A 30 3.81 12.89 19.93
C TRP A 30 2.54 13.07 19.09
N ALA A 31 2.32 14.24 18.46
CA ALA A 31 1.27 14.41 17.47
C ALA A 31 1.51 13.44 16.34
N ILE A 32 0.51 12.60 16.08
CA ILE A 32 0.44 11.81 14.87
C ILE A 32 0.26 12.83 13.74
N ASP A 33 1.34 13.10 12.99
CA ASP A 33 1.30 13.90 11.75
C ASP A 33 0.36 13.20 10.76
N THR A 34 -0.90 13.60 10.82
CA THR A 34 -2.00 13.04 10.04
C THR A 34 -2.24 13.89 8.79
N GLY A 35 -1.38 14.88 8.54
CA GLY A 35 -1.45 15.80 7.41
C GLY A 35 -2.18 17.11 7.74
N HIS A 36 -2.37 17.93 6.72
CA HIS A 36 -3.02 19.23 6.84
C HIS A 36 -4.55 19.11 6.77
N PRO A 37 -5.31 20.02 7.39
CA PRO A 37 -6.72 20.19 7.07
C PRO A 37 -6.90 20.53 5.58
N HIS A 38 -7.88 19.90 4.94
CA HIS A 38 -8.20 20.13 3.52
C HIS A 38 -9.61 20.64 3.35
N LEU A 39 -9.77 21.62 2.46
CA LEU A 39 -11.05 22.12 1.97
C LEU A 39 -11.22 21.68 0.53
N TYR A 40 -12.36 21.09 0.22
CA TYR A 40 -12.74 20.66 -1.12
C TYR A 40 -13.77 21.66 -1.64
N LEU A 41 -13.47 22.31 -2.76
CA LEU A 41 -14.34 23.30 -3.39
C LEU A 41 -14.71 22.86 -4.80
N ASP A 42 -15.95 23.12 -5.21
CA ASP A 42 -16.40 22.93 -6.58
C ASP A 42 -15.66 23.89 -7.53
N ASP A 43 -15.17 23.38 -8.65
CA ASP A 43 -14.31 24.16 -9.55
C ASP A 43 -15.05 25.17 -10.44
N GLN A 44 -16.36 25.01 -10.61
CA GLN A 44 -17.20 25.91 -11.41
C GLN A 44 -17.81 27.03 -10.56
N THR A 45 -18.27 26.68 -9.37
CA THR A 45 -19.07 27.55 -8.50
C THR A 45 -18.28 28.11 -7.32
N GLY A 46 -17.20 27.44 -6.92
CA GLY A 46 -16.43 27.78 -5.71
C GLY A 46 -17.13 27.39 -4.41
N GLU A 47 -18.23 26.62 -4.47
CA GLU A 47 -18.93 26.15 -3.27
C GLU A 47 -18.06 25.17 -2.47
N VAL A 48 -18.10 25.24 -1.14
CA VAL A 48 -17.40 24.29 -0.28
C VAL A 48 -18.16 22.98 -0.25
N LEU A 49 -17.61 21.97 -0.89
CA LEU A 49 -18.17 20.62 -0.94
C LEU A 49 -17.89 19.85 0.35
N MET A 50 -16.69 19.99 0.92
CA MET A 50 -16.25 19.26 2.11
C MET A 50 -15.10 19.95 2.82
N ALA A 51 -14.98 19.75 4.12
CA ALA A 51 -13.79 20.06 4.90
C ALA A 51 -13.36 18.80 5.68
N THR A 52 -12.08 18.43 5.61
CA THR A 52 -11.52 17.33 6.40
C THR A 52 -10.50 17.87 7.38
N ILE A 53 -10.73 17.62 8.66
CA ILE A 53 -9.80 17.93 9.75
C ILE A 53 -9.18 16.61 10.20
N PRO A 54 -7.83 16.49 10.23
CA PRO A 54 -7.16 15.29 10.68
C PRO A 54 -7.55 14.94 12.13
N GLY A 55 -7.78 13.65 12.40
CA GLY A 55 -8.21 13.15 13.71
C GLY A 55 -9.68 13.39 14.06
N GLN A 56 -10.47 13.99 13.16
CA GLN A 56 -11.91 14.22 13.33
C GLN A 56 -12.73 13.36 12.35
N GLY A 57 -13.99 13.10 12.71
CA GLY A 57 -14.93 12.30 11.90
C GLY A 57 -15.41 11.05 12.63
N THR A 58 -15.96 10.10 11.87
CA THR A 58 -16.32 8.79 12.40
C THR A 58 -15.04 7.98 12.72
N PRO A 59 -15.12 6.91 13.55
CA PRO A 59 -13.99 6.01 13.76
C PRO A 59 -13.43 5.41 12.45
N GLY A 60 -14.28 5.24 11.44
CA GLY A 60 -13.86 4.82 10.10
C GLY A 60 -13.02 5.87 9.39
N ASP A 61 -13.42 7.14 9.46
CA ASP A 61 -12.67 8.25 8.85
C ASP A 61 -11.28 8.39 9.49
N VAL A 62 -11.22 8.31 10.83
CA VAL A 62 -9.96 8.33 11.57
C VAL A 62 -9.09 7.13 11.20
N PHE A 63 -9.69 5.93 11.08
CA PHE A 63 -8.96 4.74 10.62
C PHE A 63 -8.37 4.90 9.22
N LEU A 64 -9.10 5.52 8.29
CA LEU A 64 -8.60 5.82 6.95
C LEU A 64 -7.44 6.83 6.99
N GLN A 65 -7.56 7.87 7.81
CA GLN A 65 -6.53 8.90 7.95
C GLN A 65 -5.20 8.34 8.51
N VAL A 66 -5.25 7.46 9.52
CA VAL A 66 -4.03 6.92 10.15
C VAL A 66 -3.28 5.90 9.29
N GLN A 67 -3.91 5.34 8.25
CA GLN A 67 -3.25 4.35 7.39
C GLN A 67 -2.03 4.92 6.68
N PHE A 68 -2.09 6.15 6.18
CA PHE A 68 -0.97 6.78 5.49
C PHE A 68 0.25 7.01 6.40
N PRO A 69 0.15 7.68 7.57
CA PRO A 69 1.29 7.87 8.46
C PRO A 69 1.80 6.56 9.05
N LEU A 70 0.93 5.56 9.26
CA LEU A 70 1.33 4.23 9.71
C LEU A 70 2.12 3.50 8.61
N HIS A 71 1.61 3.48 7.38
CA HIS A 71 2.25 2.80 6.25
C HIS A 71 3.57 3.46 5.84
N SER A 72 3.66 4.78 5.95
CA SER A 72 4.91 5.52 5.69
C SER A 72 5.90 5.50 6.87
N GLY A 73 5.49 4.94 8.02
CA GLY A 73 6.29 4.92 9.25
C GLY A 73 6.45 6.29 9.92
N ARG A 74 5.74 7.33 9.45
CA ARG A 74 5.79 8.69 10.01
C ARG A 74 5.32 8.75 11.46
N ILE A 75 4.40 7.88 11.85
CA ILE A 75 3.89 7.81 13.24
C ILE A 75 5.00 7.54 14.27
N GLY A 76 6.05 6.81 13.88
CA GLY A 76 7.22 6.52 14.73
C GLY A 76 8.44 7.37 14.39
N GLY A 77 8.26 8.46 13.63
CA GLY A 77 9.34 9.30 13.14
C GLY A 77 10.39 8.51 12.33
N LEU A 78 11.68 8.75 12.61
CA LEU A 78 12.77 8.06 11.92
C LEU A 78 12.78 6.55 12.21
N ALA A 79 12.53 6.15 13.46
CA ALA A 79 12.52 4.74 13.85
C ALA A 79 11.41 3.97 13.11
N GLY A 80 10.21 4.56 13.02
CA GLY A 80 9.10 3.99 12.25
C GLY A 80 9.43 3.83 10.76
N ARG A 81 10.05 4.85 10.14
CA ARG A 81 10.49 4.79 8.74
C ARG A 81 11.52 3.68 8.49
N ILE A 82 12.49 3.51 9.39
CA ILE A 82 13.48 2.42 9.32
C ILE A 82 12.80 1.06 9.42
N LEU A 83 11.87 0.91 10.37
CA LEU A 83 11.14 -0.35 10.58
C LEU A 83 10.34 -0.75 9.33
N ILE A 84 9.57 0.18 8.76
CA ILE A 84 8.81 -0.08 7.53
C ILE A 84 9.74 -0.43 6.36
N ALA A 85 10.87 0.26 6.21
CA ALA A 85 11.84 -0.06 5.16
C ALA A 85 12.40 -1.50 5.30
N VAL A 86 12.76 -1.90 6.52
CA VAL A 86 13.22 -3.27 6.81
C VAL A 86 12.11 -4.28 6.54
N ALA A 87 10.86 -3.98 6.92
CA ALA A 87 9.72 -4.84 6.65
C ALA A 87 9.49 -5.05 5.13
N GLY A 88 9.66 -3.99 4.33
CA GLY A 88 9.58 -4.07 2.87
C GLY A 88 10.67 -4.99 2.27
N VAL A 89 11.90 -4.89 2.75
CA VAL A 89 12.99 -5.79 2.33
C VAL A 89 12.70 -7.23 2.73
N ALA A 90 12.25 -7.47 3.97
CA ALA A 90 11.89 -8.80 4.43
C ALA A 90 10.76 -9.41 3.58
N LEU A 91 9.73 -8.62 3.26
CA LEU A 91 8.64 -9.06 2.39
C LEU A 91 9.15 -9.44 1.00
N ALA A 92 10.01 -8.62 0.39
CA ALA A 92 10.63 -8.94 -0.90
C ALA A 92 11.41 -10.26 -0.87
N VAL A 93 12.18 -10.51 0.20
CA VAL A 93 12.92 -11.77 0.38
C VAL A 93 11.97 -12.97 0.46
N VAL A 94 10.88 -12.88 1.24
CA VAL A 94 9.89 -13.96 1.36
C VAL A 94 9.17 -14.20 0.03
N SER A 95 8.84 -13.14 -0.72
CA SER A 95 8.23 -13.26 -2.04
C SER A 95 9.16 -13.96 -3.04
N VAL A 96 10.43 -13.56 -3.11
CA VAL A 96 11.43 -14.16 -4.02
C VAL A 96 11.65 -15.64 -3.66
N THR A 97 11.83 -15.94 -2.38
CA THR A 97 12.03 -17.34 -1.93
C THR A 97 10.81 -18.22 -2.23
N GLY A 98 9.59 -17.69 -2.04
CA GLY A 98 8.36 -18.38 -2.43
C GLY A 98 8.31 -18.73 -3.92
N VAL A 99 8.65 -17.78 -4.80
CA VAL A 99 8.72 -18.00 -6.26
C VAL A 99 9.77 -19.04 -6.62
N VAL A 100 10.97 -18.96 -6.02
CA VAL A 100 12.07 -19.93 -6.26
C VAL A 100 11.64 -21.34 -5.87
N ILE A 101 11.04 -21.51 -4.68
CA ILE A 101 10.56 -22.81 -4.18
C ILE A 101 9.47 -23.37 -5.11
N TRP A 102 8.52 -22.53 -5.50
CA TRP A 102 7.45 -22.91 -6.42
C TRP A 102 8.02 -23.41 -7.76
N TRP A 103 8.98 -22.68 -8.34
CA TRP A 103 9.56 -23.05 -9.62
C TRP A 103 10.35 -24.36 -9.55
N ARG A 104 11.14 -24.55 -8.48
CA ARG A 104 11.89 -25.78 -8.24
C ARG A 104 10.95 -26.99 -8.08
N LYS A 105 9.86 -26.85 -7.33
CA LYS A 105 8.83 -27.89 -7.16
C LYS A 105 8.12 -28.19 -8.47
N ARG A 106 7.81 -27.16 -9.27
CA ARG A 106 7.18 -27.30 -10.60
C ARG A 106 8.07 -28.10 -11.54
N ARG A 107 9.38 -27.81 -11.60
CA ARG A 107 10.34 -28.53 -12.45
C ARG A 107 10.46 -30.00 -12.07
N ALA A 108 10.57 -30.30 -10.78
CA ALA A 108 10.63 -31.68 -10.29
C ALA A 108 9.39 -32.50 -10.68
N ARG A 109 8.19 -31.93 -10.52
CA ARG A 109 6.93 -32.58 -10.95
C ARG A 109 6.90 -32.88 -12.45
N ARG A 110 7.40 -31.95 -13.28
CA ARG A 110 7.48 -32.16 -14.74
C ARG A 110 8.47 -33.27 -15.10
N GLN A 111 9.59 -33.37 -14.38
CA GLN A 111 10.57 -34.44 -14.58
C GLN A 111 10.01 -35.81 -14.20
N VAL A 112 9.27 -35.92 -13.10
CA VAL A 112 8.61 -37.17 -12.70
C VAL A 112 7.59 -37.59 -13.75
N ALA A 113 6.70 -36.69 -14.17
CA ALA A 113 5.72 -36.99 -15.22
C ALA A 113 6.38 -37.39 -16.56
N ALA A 114 7.50 -36.76 -16.93
CA ALA A 114 8.26 -37.14 -18.12
C ALA A 114 8.90 -38.54 -18.00
N ARG A 115 9.33 -38.95 -16.80
CA ARG A 115 9.88 -40.29 -16.54
C ARG A 115 8.78 -41.36 -16.57
N GLU A 116 7.62 -41.08 -15.99
CA GLU A 116 6.46 -41.98 -16.02
C GLU A 116 5.97 -42.22 -17.45
N THR A 117 5.83 -41.15 -18.24
CA THR A 117 5.46 -41.25 -19.66
C THR A 117 6.52 -42.00 -20.49
N ALA A 118 7.81 -41.80 -20.22
CA ALA A 118 8.89 -42.55 -20.88
C ALA A 118 8.91 -44.04 -20.47
N ALA A 119 8.63 -44.37 -19.21
CA ALA A 119 8.54 -45.74 -18.72
C ALA A 119 7.32 -46.47 -19.32
N ALA A 120 6.17 -45.80 -19.40
CA ALA A 120 4.96 -46.34 -20.04
C ALA A 120 5.16 -46.61 -21.53
N ARG A 121 5.91 -45.75 -22.25
CA ARG A 121 6.28 -45.99 -23.65
C ARG A 121 7.19 -47.20 -23.86
N LYS A 122 7.96 -47.61 -22.84
CA LYS A 122 8.83 -48.80 -22.88
C LYS A 122 8.12 -50.09 -22.45
N GLY A 123 6.79 -50.11 -22.36
CA GLY A 123 5.98 -51.29 -21.99
C GLY A 123 6.35 -52.58 -22.75
N PRO A 124 6.03 -53.75 -22.18
CA PRO A 124 6.90 -54.92 -22.13
C PRO A 124 7.12 -55.56 -23.49
N ALA A 125 8.31 -55.33 -24.07
CA ALA A 125 8.79 -56.08 -25.21
C ALA A 125 9.35 -57.45 -24.78
N SER A 126 8.52 -58.37 -24.23
CA SER A 126 8.87 -59.82 -24.19
C SER A 126 7.79 -60.78 -23.65
N ALA A 127 6.51 -60.40 -23.52
CA ALA A 127 5.48 -61.34 -23.03
C ALA A 127 4.71 -61.98 -24.20
N ARG A 128 5.40 -62.73 -25.06
CA ARG A 128 4.74 -63.62 -26.03
C ARG A 128 5.70 -64.72 -26.53
N VAL A 129 5.83 -65.81 -25.76
CA VAL A 129 6.15 -67.17 -26.25
C VAL A 129 5.44 -68.16 -25.34
#